data_AF-A0A7X9HF83-F1
#
_entry.id   AF-A0A7X9HF83-F1
#
_cell.length_a   1.000
_cell.length_b   1.000
_cell.length_c   1.000
_cell.angle_alpha   90.00
_cell.angle_beta   90.00
_cell.angle_gamma   90.00
#
_symmetry.space_group_name_H-M   'P 1'
#
loop_
_entity.id
_entity.type
_entity.pdbx_description
1 polymer ?
#
loop_
_entity_poly.entity_id
_entity_poly.type
_entity_poly.pdbx_seq_one_letter_code
_entity_poly.pdbx_strand_id
1 'polypeptide(L)'
;MKAIDVATKNHVSTDDVIKICKDLGIPCTDDQSELANDDVFLIEKKIQIIKEQRAQEAKKLIQQAELKKKIKLKRKVHVAKELKKEA
;
A
#
# COMPACT_ATOMS: atom_id res chain seq x y z
N MET A 1 12.44 -22.96 7.48
CA MET A 1 11.60 -22.42 6.36
C MET A 1 12.47 -21.44 5.58
N LYS A 2 12.39 -21.36 4.25
CA LYS A 2 13.28 -20.49 3.47
C LYS A 2 12.71 -19.09 3.29
N ALA A 3 13.57 -18.10 3.06
CA ALA A 3 13.14 -16.73 2.76
C ALA A 3 12.19 -16.65 1.56
N ILE A 4 12.43 -17.45 0.51
CA ILE A 4 11.54 -17.58 -0.65
C ILE A 4 10.15 -18.14 -0.30
N ASP A 5 10.06 -19.06 0.65
CA ASP A 5 8.79 -19.63 1.09
C ASP A 5 7.95 -18.58 1.83
N VAL A 6 8.61 -17.80 2.70
CA VAL A 6 7.99 -16.69 3.43
C VAL A 6 7.49 -15.61 2.45
N ALA A 7 8.30 -15.26 1.45
CA ALA A 7 7.94 -14.30 0.41
C ALA A 7 6.71 -14.75 -0.39
N THR A 8 6.71 -16.01 -0.82
CA THR A 8 5.62 -16.61 -1.60
C THR A 8 4.33 -16.68 -0.80
N LYS A 9 4.39 -17.16 0.45
CA LYS A 9 3.24 -17.26 1.36
C LYS A 9 2.63 -15.89 1.67
N ASN A 10 3.46 -14.87 1.80
CA ASN A 10 3.02 -13.53 2.15
C ASN A 10 2.78 -12.64 0.92
N HIS A 11 2.93 -13.14 -0.31
CA HIS A 11 2.78 -12.34 -1.54
C HIS A 11 3.61 -11.03 -1.50
N VAL A 12 4.86 -11.14 -1.07
CA VAL A 12 5.83 -10.03 -1.07
C VAL A 12 7.06 -10.44 -1.89
N SER A 13 7.85 -9.45 -2.32
CA SER A 13 9.10 -9.74 -3.02
C SER A 13 10.13 -10.35 -2.07
N THR A 14 11.05 -11.17 -2.58
CA THR A 14 12.16 -11.69 -1.77
C THR A 14 13.08 -10.57 -1.29
N ASP A 15 13.27 -9.52 -2.10
CA ASP A 15 14.02 -8.32 -1.72
C ASP A 15 13.41 -7.61 -0.50
N ASP A 16 12.08 -7.51 -0.40
CA ASP A 16 11.41 -6.96 0.79
C ASP A 16 11.66 -7.83 2.02
N VAL A 17 11.67 -9.16 1.86
CA VAL A 17 11.99 -10.09 2.96
C VAL A 17 13.45 -9.91 3.40
N ILE A 18 14.40 -9.83 2.47
CA ILE A 18 15.82 -9.62 2.79
C ILE A 18 16.03 -8.27 3.49
N LYS A 19 15.33 -7.20 3.07
CA LYS A 19 15.35 -5.91 3.77
C LYS A 19 14.84 -6.03 5.19
N ILE A 20 13.70 -6.71 5.39
CA ILE A 20 13.13 -6.94 6.71
C ILE A 20 14.07 -7.76 7.60
N CYS A 21 14.73 -8.80 7.05
CA CYS A 21 15.75 -9.56 7.77
C CYS A 21 16.89 -8.66 8.23
N LYS A 22 17.39 -7.76 7.36
CA LYS A 22 18.43 -6.78 7.71
C LYS A 22 17.97 -5.80 8.80
N ASP A 23 16.74 -5.29 8.71
CA ASP A 23 16.14 -4.41 9.74
C ASP A 23 16.03 -5.10 11.10
N LEU A 24 15.78 -6.41 11.11
CA LEU A 24 15.66 -7.21 12.33
C LEU A 24 17.01 -7.77 12.83
N GLY A 25 18.10 -7.55 12.09
CA GLY A 25 19.42 -8.12 12.41
C GLY A 25 19.53 -9.62 12.19
N ILE A 26 18.62 -10.21 11.40
CA ILE A 26 18.58 -11.64 11.09
C ILE A 26 19.51 -11.90 9.89
N PRO A 27 20.48 -12.82 10.01
CA PRO A 27 21.39 -13.16 8.91
C PRO A 27 20.62 -13.88 7.80
N CYS A 28 20.27 -13.15 6.75
CA CYS A 28 19.65 -13.68 5.53
C CYS A 28 20.48 -13.21 4.34
N THR A 29 21.28 -14.10 3.75
CA THR A 29 22.17 -13.77 2.62
C THR A 29 21.46 -13.93 1.28
N ASP A 30 20.61 -14.95 1.15
CA ASP A 30 20.03 -15.37 -0.12
C ASP A 30 18.58 -15.84 0.05
N ASP A 31 17.86 -15.95 -1.07
CA ASP A 31 16.46 -16.43 -1.11
C ASP A 31 16.31 -17.85 -0.54
N GLN A 32 17.39 -18.64 -0.59
CA GLN A 32 17.45 -20.02 -0.10
C GLN A 32 17.94 -20.13 1.34
N SER A 33 18.28 -19.02 2.00
CA SER A 33 18.71 -19.02 3.40
C SER A 33 17.63 -19.63 4.29
N GLU A 34 18.05 -20.52 5.18
CA GLU A 34 17.17 -21.17 6.12
C GLU A 34 16.96 -20.26 7.34
N LEU A 35 15.69 -19.91 7.58
CA LEU A 35 15.29 -19.07 8.69
C LEU A 35 14.79 -19.94 9.84
N ALA A 36 15.19 -19.58 11.06
CA ALA A 36 14.65 -20.17 12.27
C ALA A 36 13.16 -19.83 12.41
N ASN A 37 12.37 -20.69 13.07
CA ASN A 37 10.93 -20.49 13.18
C ASN A 37 10.56 -19.20 13.93
N ASP A 38 11.34 -18.84 14.96
CA ASP A 38 11.12 -17.59 15.72
C ASP A 38 11.38 -16.36 14.85
N ASP A 39 12.42 -16.41 14.01
CA ASP A 39 12.76 -15.35 13.05
C ASP A 39 11.69 -15.21 11.97
N VAL A 40 11.16 -16.33 11.46
CA VAL A 40 10.05 -16.35 10.50
C VAL A 40 8.84 -15.61 11.07
N PHE A 41 8.49 -15.87 12.32
CA PHE A 41 7.36 -15.19 12.96
C PHE A 41 7.57 -13.66 13.04
N LEU A 42 8.77 -13.21 13.41
CA LEU A 42 9.11 -11.79 13.46
C LEU A 42 9.01 -11.13 12.09
N ILE A 43 9.51 -11.81 11.05
CA ILE A 43 9.46 -11.35 9.66
C ILE A 43 8.00 -11.25 9.20
N GLU A 44 7.19 -12.29 9.39
CA GLU A 44 5.77 -12.30 9.01
C GLU A 44 4.99 -11.17 9.70
N LYS A 45 5.22 -10.95 11.00
CA LYS A 45 4.60 -9.87 11.76
C LYS A 45 5.01 -8.49 11.24
N LYS A 46 6.28 -8.31 10.88
CA LYS A 46 6.78 -7.06 10.30
C LYS A 46 6.15 -6.79 8.92
N ILE A 47 6.03 -7.82 8.07
CA ILE A 47 5.34 -7.73 6.78
C ILE A 47 3.89 -7.27 6.97
N GLN A 48 3.18 -7.85 7.94
CA GLN A 48 1.80 -7.49 8.23
C GLN A 48 1.67 -6.00 8.60
N ILE A 49 2.53 -5.51 9.49
CA ILE A 49 2.55 -4.10 9.90
C ILE A 49 2.80 -3.17 8.69
N ILE A 50 3.77 -3.50 7.83
CA ILE A 50 4.09 -2.70 6.64
C ILE A 50 2.90 -2.64 5.68
N LYS A 51 2.21 -3.76 5.45
CA LYS A 51 1.01 -3.80 4.62
C LYS A 51 -0.10 -2.92 5.19
N GLU A 52 -0.31 -2.98 6.50
CA GLU A 52 -1.31 -2.16 7.17
C GLU A 52 -0.98 -0.67 7.05
N GLN A 53 0.28 -0.27 7.29
CA GLN A 53 0.74 1.10 7.15
C GLN A 53 0.52 1.63 5.73
N ARG A 54 0.94 0.87 4.70
CA ARG A 54 0.71 1.23 3.29
C ARG A 54 -0.78 1.39 2.97
N ALA A 55 -1.62 0.50 3.48
CA ALA A 55 -3.07 0.59 3.29
C ALA A 55 -3.67 1.84 3.97
N GLN A 56 -3.21 2.18 5.18
CA GLN A 56 -3.64 3.38 5.89
C GLN A 56 -3.18 4.66 5.18
N GLU A 57 -1.94 4.71 4.69
CA GLU A 57 -1.40 5.84 3.93
C GLU A 57 -2.18 6.06 2.63
N ALA A 58 -2.45 4.99 1.87
CA ALA A 58 -3.26 5.07 0.67
C ALA A 58 -4.67 5.63 0.95
N LYS A 59 -5.32 5.17 2.04
CA LYS A 59 -6.63 5.71 2.48
C LYS A 59 -6.54 7.21 2.80
N LYS A 60 -5.50 7.64 3.53
CA LYS A 60 -5.28 9.05 3.86
C LYS A 60 -5.08 9.91 2.60
N LEU A 61 -4.31 9.42 1.62
CA LEU A 61 -4.11 10.11 0.34
C LEU A 61 -5.41 10.25 -0.45
N ILE A 62 -6.25 9.21 -0.49
CA ILE A 62 -7.57 9.26 -1.14
C ILE A 62 -8.47 10.30 -0.45
N GLN A 63 -8.56 10.28 0.88
CA GLN A 63 -9.36 11.25 1.64
C GLN A 63 -8.89 12.69 1.40
N GLN A 64 -7.57 12.93 1.38
CA GLN A 64 -7.04 14.26 1.07
C GLN A 64 -7.36 14.69 -0.37
N ALA A 65 -7.34 13.77 -1.33
CA ALA A 65 -7.72 14.05 -2.72
C ALA A 65 -9.21 14.35 -2.86
N GLU A 66 -10.09 13.65 -2.14
CA GLU A 66 -11.54 13.93 -2.12
C GLU A 66 -11.86 15.29 -1.51
N LEU A 67 -11.16 15.70 -0.45
CA LEU A 67 -11.31 17.03 0.14
C LEU A 67 -10.90 18.14 -0.83
N LYS A 68 -9.84 17.91 -1.64
CA LYS A 68 -9.35 18.87 -2.64
C LYS A 68 -10.22 18.94 -3.91
N LYS A 69 -11.04 17.92 -4.21
CA LYS A 69 -11.94 17.89 -5.38
C LYS A 69 -13.17 18.80 -5.28
N LYS A 70 -13.44 19.42 -4.13
CA LYS A 70 -14.56 20.38 -3.97
C LYS A 70 -14.21 21.76 -4.56
N ILE A 71 -14.03 21.86 -5.87
CA ILE A 71 -14.14 23.15 -6.58
C ILE A 71 -15.62 23.50 -6.65
N LYS A 72 -16.09 24.39 -5.78
CA LYS A 72 -17.40 25.03 -5.92
C LYS A 72 -17.36 25.92 -7.16
N LEU A 73 -18.06 25.54 -8.23
CA LEU A 73 -18.27 26.41 -9.39
C LEU A 73 -19.15 27.61 -8.95
N LYS A 74 -18.55 28.69 -8.46
CA LYS A 74 -19.25 29.94 -8.08
C LYS A 74 -19.64 30.78 -9.31
N ARG A 75 -20.14 30.18 -10.39
CA ARG A 75 -20.72 30.94 -11.49
C ARG A 75 -22.17 30.54 -11.63
N LYS A 76 -23.09 31.43 -11.20
CA LYS A 76 -24.48 31.38 -11.64
C LYS A 76 -24.46 31.59 -13.15
N VAL A 77 -24.54 30.50 -13.91
CA VAL A 77 -24.70 30.58 -15.36
C VAL A 77 -26.15 30.98 -15.60
N HIS A 78 -26.37 32.21 -16.04
CA HIS A 78 -27.67 32.60 -16.57
C HIS A 78 -27.79 31.94 -17.94
N VAL A 79 -28.49 30.81 -18.00
CA VAL A 79 -28.86 30.20 -19.28
C VAL A 79 -29.96 31.08 -19.86
N ALA A 80 -29.65 31.84 -20.91
CA ALA A 80 -30.65 32.59 -21.64
C ALA A 80 -31.74 31.62 -22.15
N LYS A 81 -33.01 31.97 -21.95
CA LYS A 81 -34.18 31.13 -22.23
C LYS A 81 -34.31 30.67 -23.69
N GLU A 82 -33.53 31.23 -24.61
CA GLU A 82 -33.67 31.00 -26.05
C GLU A 82 -33.00 29.72 -26.57
N LEU A 83 -32.21 29.02 -25.73
CA LEU A 83 -31.54 27.77 -26.10
C LEU A 83 -32.33 26.49 -25.80
N LYS A 84 -33.53 26.61 -25.21
CA LYS A 84 -34.49 25.49 -25.15
C LYS A 84 -35.32 25.48 -26.44
N LYS A 85 -34.70 25.12 -27.56
CA LYS A 85 -35.47 24.62 -28.70
C LYS A 85 -35.82 23.16 -28.43
N GLU A 86 -37.12 22.90 -28.43
CA GLU A 86 -37.72 21.57 -28.45
C GLU A 86 -37.07 20.72 -29.55
N ALA A 87 -36.67 19.51 -29.16
CA ALA A 87 -36.56 18.33 -30.00
C ALA A 87 -36.81 17.11 -29.12
#